data_AF-A0A4Q1VKN0-F1
#
_entry.id   AF-A0A4Q1VKN0-F1
#
_cell.length_a   1.000
_cell.length_b   1.000
_cell.length_c   1.000
_cell.angle_alpha   90.00
_cell.angle_beta   90.00
_cell.angle_gamma   90.00
#
_symmetry.space_group_name_H-M   'P 1'
#
loop_
_entity.id
_entity.type
_entity.pdbx_description
1 polymer ?
#
loop_
_entity_poly.entity_id
_entity_poly.type
_entity_poly.pdbx_seq_one_letter_code
_entity_poly.pdbx_strand_id
1 'polypeptide(L)'
;MRFSRPEQYFAAAGVGLGAFASLAVNNGWIAKGGSFPPFVYVLLALALVEVVAGFVTKQAPGTLFSMPARILAFALGIGVLILLTGGLA
;
A
#
# COMPACT_ATOMS: atom_id res chain seq x y z
N MET A 1 -6.02 -6.24 19.47
CA MET A 1 -5.02 -5.16 19.43
C MET A 1 -5.71 -3.89 18.97
N ARG A 2 -5.55 -2.76 19.66
CA ARG A 2 -6.18 -1.49 19.26
C ARG A 2 -5.15 -0.66 18.50
N PHE A 3 -5.35 -0.49 17.19
CA PHE A 3 -4.49 0.35 16.36
C PHE A 3 -4.57 1.81 16.80
N SER A 4 -3.41 2.47 16.79
CA SER A 4 -3.32 3.91 17.00
C SER A 4 -3.93 4.67 15.81
N ARG A 5 -4.31 5.94 16.02
CA ARG A 5 -4.82 6.82 14.95
C ARG A 5 -3.90 6.86 13.70
N PRO A 6 -2.56 7.05 13.82
CA PRO A 6 -1.68 7.04 12.65
C PRO A 6 -1.68 5.69 11.91
N GLU A 7 -1.77 4.57 12.62
CA GLU A 7 -1.86 3.24 11.98
C GLU A 7 -3.18 3.04 11.22
N GLN A 8 -4.29 3.62 11.69
CA GLN A 8 -5.55 3.60 10.95
C GLN A 8 -5.46 4.41 9.66
N TYR A 9 -4.83 5.59 9.69
CA TYR A 9 -4.58 6.37 8.48
C TYR A 9 -3.64 5.65 7.51
N PHE A 10 -2.63 4.94 8.03
CA PHE A 10 -1.74 4.14 7.20
C PHE A 10 -2.46 2.96 6.53
N ALA A 11 -3.35 2.29 7.26
CA ALA A 11 -4.23 1.27 6.70
C ALA A 11 -5.14 1.83 5.59
N ALA A 12 -5.72 3.01 5.81
CA ALA A 12 -6.53 3.71 4.80
C ALA A 12 -5.68 4.13 3.58
N ALA A 13 -4.42 4.53 3.79
CA ALA A 13 -3.48 4.79 2.70
C ALA A 13 -3.23 3.52 1.87
N GLY A 14 -3.11 2.35 2.51
CA GLY A 14 -3.03 1.06 1.82
C GLY A 14 -4.22 0.79 0.89
N VAL A 15 -5.45 1.05 1.35
CA VAL A 15 -6.67 0.97 0.52
C VAL A 15 -6.60 1.91 -0.68
N GLY A 16 -6.24 3.18 -0.45
CA GLY A 16 -6.13 4.18 -1.51
C GLY A 16 -5.06 3.84 -2.55
N LEU A 17 -3.91 3.33 -2.09
CA LEU A 17 -2.82 2.88 -2.96
C LEU A 17 -3.22 1.65 -3.79
N GLY A 18 -3.95 0.71 -3.19
CA GLY A 18 -4.53 -0.41 -3.92
C GLY A 18 -5.45 0.04 -5.05
N ALA A 19 -6.36 0.97 -4.78
CA ALA A 19 -7.26 1.52 -5.79
C ALA A 19 -6.52 2.29 -6.90
N PHE A 20 -5.50 3.07 -6.53
CA PHE A 20 -4.68 3.81 -7.50
C PHE A 20 -3.88 2.85 -8.39
N ALA A 21 -3.32 1.78 -7.82
CA ALA A 21 -2.64 0.74 -8.57
C ALA A 21 -3.61 0.01 -9.53
N SER A 22 -4.84 -0.29 -9.10
CA SER A 22 -5.87 -0.86 -9.99
C SER A 22 -6.21 0.04 -11.16
N LEU A 23 -6.34 1.35 -10.92
CA LEU A 23 -6.56 2.33 -11.98
C LEU A 23 -5.39 2.35 -12.97
N ALA A 24 -4.15 2.34 -12.48
CA ALA A 24 -2.97 2.30 -13.34
C ALA A 24 -2.89 1.01 -14.18
N VAL A 25 -3.30 -0.14 -13.62
CA VAL A 25 -3.43 -1.40 -14.36
C VAL A 25 -4.53 -1.33 -15.41
N ASN A 26 -5.72 -0.84 -15.04
CA ASN A 26 -6.87 -0.78 -15.95
C ASN A 26 -6.66 0.25 -17.08
N ASN A 27 -5.89 1.31 -16.84
CA ASN A 27 -5.48 2.28 -17.85
C ASN A 27 -4.29 1.81 -18.72
N GLY A 28 -3.76 0.61 -18.48
CA GLY A 28 -2.64 0.04 -19.24
C GLY A 28 -1.28 0.67 -18.93
N TRP A 29 -1.15 1.46 -17.86
CA TRP A 29 0.13 2.02 -17.41
C TRP A 29 1.00 0.96 -16.74
N ILE A 30 0.37 -0.05 -16.13
CA ILE A 30 1.03 -1.22 -15.55
C ILE A 30 0.60 -2.44 -16.36
N ALA A 31 1.56 -3.05 -17.06
CA ALA A 31 1.30 -4.27 -17.82
C ALA A 31 1.08 -5.45 -16.87
N LYS A 32 -0.05 -6.16 -17.04
CA LYS A 32 -0.43 -7.38 -16.28
C LYS A 32 0.52 -8.57 -16.49
N GLY A 33 1.46 -8.46 -17.42
CA GLY A 33 2.50 -9.46 -17.70
C GLY A 33 3.90 -8.85 -17.73
N GLY A 34 4.07 -7.63 -17.18
CA GLY A 34 5.36 -6.98 -17.09
C GLY A 34 6.27 -7.68 -16.08
N SER A 35 7.56 -7.31 -16.06
CA SER A 35 8.57 -7.90 -15.17
C SER A 35 8.24 -7.78 -13.67
N PHE A 36 7.36 -6.83 -13.31
CA PHE A 36 6.89 -6.64 -11.94
C PHE A 36 5.36 -6.75 -11.85
N PRO A 37 4.84 -7.65 -11.00
CA PRO A 37 3.42 -7.73 -10.71
C PRO A 37 2.86 -6.42 -10.10
N PRO A 38 1.57 -6.11 -10.31
CA PRO A 38 0.95 -4.89 -9.81
C PRO A 38 1.05 -4.68 -8.29
N PHE A 39 1.05 -5.75 -7.49
CA PHE A 39 1.16 -5.65 -6.03
C PHE A 39 2.53 -5.11 -5.56
N VAL A 40 3.59 -5.24 -6.37
CA VAL A 40 4.93 -4.71 -6.04
C VAL A 40 4.89 -3.19 -5.96
N TYR A 41 4.12 -2.54 -6.84
CA TYR A 41 3.93 -1.09 -6.79
C TYR A 41 3.18 -0.66 -5.53
N VAL A 42 2.23 -1.47 -5.04
CA VAL A 42 1.55 -1.22 -3.76
C VAL A 42 2.52 -1.31 -2.59
N LEU A 43 3.43 -2.31 -2.58
CA LEU A 43 4.49 -2.42 -1.57
C LEU A 43 5.43 -1.22 -1.58
N LEU A 44 5.92 -0.84 -2.76
CA LEU A 44 6.83 0.28 -2.93
C LEU A 44 6.18 1.59 -2.50
N ALA A 45 4.91 1.80 -2.87
CA ALA A 45 4.18 3.00 -2.48
C ALA A 45 3.94 3.05 -0.97
N LEU A 46 3.60 1.92 -0.32
CA LEU A 46 3.46 1.86 1.14
C LEU A 46 4.78 2.15 1.86
N ALA A 47 5.89 1.60 1.36
CA ALA A 47 7.22 1.92 1.89
C ALA A 47 7.55 3.40 1.74
N LEU A 48 7.19 4.01 0.60
CA LEU A 48 7.40 5.43 0.34
C LEU A 48 6.54 6.31 1.27
N VAL A 49 5.28 5.93 1.51
CA VAL A 49 4.42 6.59 2.51
C VAL A 49 5.05 6.54 3.89
N GLU A 50 5.65 5.42 4.28
CA GLU A 50 6.33 5.30 5.56
C GLU A 50 7.59 6.17 5.65
N VAL A 51 8.39 6.25 4.59
CA VAL A 51 9.55 7.15 4.53
C VAL A 51 9.12 8.61 4.64
N VAL A 52 8.08 9.02 3.92
CA VAL A 52 7.54 10.38 3.98
C VAL A 52 6.96 10.69 5.36
N ALA A 53 6.20 9.77 5.94
CA ALA A 53 5.68 9.92 7.30
C ALA A 53 6.81 10.03 8.35
N GLY A 54 7.86 9.20 8.21
CA GLY A 54 9.09 9.28 9.01
C GLY A 54 9.76 10.64 8.93
N PHE A 55 9.90 11.15 7.71
CA PHE A 55 10.50 12.46 7.46
C PHE A 55 9.69 13.60 8.09
N VAL A 56 8.36 13.62 7.87
CA VAL A 56 7.47 14.67 8.41
C VAL A 56 7.41 14.65 9.94
N THR A 57 7.37 13.47 10.54
CA THR A 57 7.29 13.30 12.00
C THR A 57 8.66 13.33 12.68
N LYS A 58 9.75 13.42 11.92
CA LYS A 58 11.15 13.33 12.38
C LYS A 58 11.44 12.05 13.18
N GLN A 59 10.75 10.96 12.83
CA GLN A 59 10.94 9.64 13.43
C GLN A 59 11.62 8.70 12.45
N ALA A 60 12.45 7.79 12.97
CA ALA A 60 13.13 6.81 12.13
C ALA A 60 12.10 5.92 11.40
N PRO A 61 12.26 5.69 10.08
CA PRO A 61 11.47 4.70 9.36
C PRO A 61 11.57 3.37 10.09
N GLY A 62 10.46 2.67 10.29
CA GLY A 62 10.47 1.47 11.13
C GLY A 62 9.73 1.64 12.46
N THR A 63 9.66 2.85 13.00
CA THR A 63 9.19 3.10 14.38
C THR A 63 7.75 3.61 14.48
N LEU A 64 7.22 4.22 13.40
CA LEU A 64 5.89 4.81 13.35
C LEU A 64 4.74 3.80 13.26
N PHE A 65 4.96 2.73 12.50
CA PHE A 65 3.93 1.73 12.22
C PHE A 65 4.39 0.38 12.73
N SER A 66 3.56 -0.27 13.53
CA SER A 66 3.84 -1.63 13.96
C SER A 66 3.78 -2.61 12.78
N MET A 67 4.51 -3.72 12.85
CA MET A 67 4.45 -4.76 11.82
C MET A 67 3.01 -5.24 11.53
N PRO A 68 2.12 -5.44 12.52
CA PRO A 68 0.72 -5.73 12.26
C PRO A 68 -0.01 -4.69 11.43
N ALA A 69 0.24 -3.39 11.66
CA ALA A 69 -0.36 -2.31 10.87
C ALA A 69 0.15 -2.31 9.43
N ARG A 70 1.44 -2.60 9.21
CA ARG A 70 2.02 -2.75 7.87
C ARG A 70 1.40 -3.89 7.09
N ILE A 71 1.27 -5.06 7.74
CA ILE A 71 0.65 -6.23 7.14
C ILE A 71 -0.81 -5.93 6.78
N LEU A 72 -1.55 -5.26 7.67
CA LEU A 72 -2.93 -4.91 7.43
C LEU A 72 -3.09 -3.91 6.28
N ALA A 73 -2.27 -2.85 6.22
CA ALA A 73 -2.29 -1.88 5.13
C ALA A 73 -1.99 -2.55 3.77
N PHE A 74 -1.02 -3.47 3.75
CA PHE A 74 -0.67 -4.22 2.55
C PHE A 74 -1.77 -5.20 2.14
N ALA A 75 -2.33 -5.96 3.08
CA ALA A 75 -3.42 -6.89 2.82
C ALA A 75 -4.66 -6.16 2.28
N LEU A 76 -4.98 -4.99 2.84
CA LEU A 76 -6.05 -4.14 2.32
C LEU A 76 -5.75 -3.61 0.92
N GLY A 77 -4.52 -3.12 0.68
CA GLY A 77 -4.11 -2.65 -0.64
C GLY A 77 -4.18 -3.74 -1.71
N ILE A 78 -3.70 -4.95 -1.42
CA ILE A 78 -3.85 -6.11 -2.31
C ILE A 78 -5.33 -6.49 -2.47
N GLY A 79 -6.10 -6.53 -1.38
CA GLY A 79 -7.51 -6.90 -1.43
C GLY A 79 -8.29 -5.99 -2.37
N VAL A 80 -8.04 -4.68 -2.29
CA VAL A 80 -8.61 -3.68 -3.21
C VAL A 80 -8.09 -3.87 -4.63
N LEU A 81 -6.78 -4.12 -4.78
CA LEU A 81 -6.18 -4.40 -6.08
C LEU A 81 -6.90 -5.54 -6.78
N ILE A 82 -6.96 -6.71 -6.13
CA ILE A 82 -7.64 -7.92 -6.62
C ILE A 82 -9.11 -7.66 -6.91
N LEU A 83 -9.82 -6.96 -6.02
CA LEU A 83 -11.24 -6.66 -6.18
C LEU A 83 -11.51 -5.87 -7.47
N LEU A 84 -10.61 -4.94 -7.83
CA LEU A 84 -10.81 -4.01 -8.94
C LEU A 84 -10.14 -4.46 -10.25
N THR A 85 -9.11 -5.30 -10.20
CA THR A 85 -8.43 -5.85 -11.40
C THR A 85 -8.86 -7.27 -11.74
N GLY A 86 -9.59 -7.95 -10.83
CA GLY A 86 -10.03 -9.33 -10.96
C GLY A 86 -8.96 -10.38 -10.70
N GLY A 87 -7.75 -9.99 -10.28
CA GLY A 87 -6.63 -10.90 -10.02
C GLY A 87 -5.32 -10.20 -9.70
N LEU A 88 -4.30 -10.99 -9.32
CA LEU A 88 -2.95 -10.55 -8.97
C LEU A 88 -2.02 -10.34 -10.19
N ALA A 89 -2.55 -10.47 -11.41
CA ALA A 89 -1.82 -10.43 -12.68
C ALA A 89 -1.77 -9.00 -13.25
#